data_AF-A0A5C2SNY5-F1
#
_entry.id   AF-A0A5C2SNY5-F1
#
_cell.length_a   1.000
_cell.length_b   1.000
_cell.length_c   1.000
_cell.angle_alpha   90.00
_cell.angle_beta   90.00
_cell.angle_gamma   90.00
#
_symmetry.space_group_name_H-M   'P 1'
#
loop_
_entity.id
_entity.type
_entity.pdbx_description
1 polymer ?
#
loop_
_entity_poly.entity_id
_entity_poly.type
_entity_poly.pdbx_seq_one_letter_code
_entity_poly.pdbx_strand_id
1 'polypeptide(L)'
;MATTQHYLWAAGHFLLLLCSLRFFLAKCMFRDVSAFWYKASFTGALVSYAIVCQKSLGVPQPNAAWIRRAMLDENVQYFLLALFWWTSRPVTLALLPYAIFSLFHALTFTRTTLMPQFLPPGPPAQQGAAPTPHPLAKKLQVWVKANYDNAMRAVAFTELVIMARVVVGALTFRISLISPVIYAHFLRQRWYQSKFTREAFATVHARILAFVNSPGKPPVLAQVYNQAAGLASRFAGSSLGAPNGAAAGAGARRQ
;
A
#
# COMPACT_ATOMS: atom_id res chain seq x y z
N MET A 1 26.86 -1.83 9.10
CA MET A 1 25.87 -2.04 10.19
C MET A 1 24.64 -1.19 9.92
N ALA A 2 23.48 -1.55 10.48
CA ALA A 2 22.26 -0.74 10.31
C ALA A 2 22.37 0.61 11.05
N THR A 3 21.87 1.68 10.43
CA THR A 3 21.85 3.02 11.04
C THR A 3 20.71 3.14 12.05
N THR A 4 20.79 4.09 12.97
CA THR A 4 19.71 4.41 13.92
C THR A 4 18.37 4.62 13.21
N GLN A 5 18.38 5.33 12.08
CA GLN A 5 17.20 5.54 11.24
C GLN A 5 16.61 4.22 10.72
N HIS A 6 17.44 3.24 10.35
CA HIS A 6 16.97 1.92 9.90
C HIS A 6 16.30 1.12 11.03
N TYR A 7 16.83 1.22 12.27
CA TYR A 7 16.18 0.61 13.43
C TYR A 7 14.85 1.28 13.79
N LEU A 8 14.76 2.62 13.75
CA LEU A 8 13.50 3.34 13.99
C LEU A 8 12.44 2.99 12.95
N TRP A 9 12.84 2.92 11.68
CA TRP A 9 11.98 2.48 10.59
C TRP A 9 11.43 1.07 10.82
N ALA A 10 12.27 0.13 11.22
CA ALA A 10 11.87 -1.23 11.53
C ALA A 10 10.95 -1.28 12.75
N ALA A 11 11.28 -0.54 13.82
CA ALA A 11 10.47 -0.48 15.04
C ALA A 11 9.04 -0.01 14.75
N GLY A 12 8.85 0.96 13.85
CA GLY A 12 7.53 1.38 13.38
C GLY A 12 6.74 0.23 12.74
N HIS A 13 7.37 -0.59 11.89
CA HIS A 13 6.74 -1.76 11.28
C HIS A 13 6.42 -2.86 12.29
N PHE A 14 7.32 -3.14 13.25
CA PHE A 14 7.04 -4.12 14.32
C PHE A 14 5.90 -3.67 15.21
N LEU A 15 5.87 -2.39 15.62
CA LEU A 15 4.75 -1.81 16.37
C LEU A 15 3.44 -1.99 15.61
N LEU A 16 3.43 -1.64 14.31
CA LEU A 16 2.26 -1.80 13.46
C LEU A 16 1.77 -3.24 13.43
N LEU A 17 2.66 -4.20 13.19
CA LEU A 17 2.31 -5.62 13.14
C LEU A 17 1.71 -6.13 14.44
N LEU A 18 2.36 -5.84 15.57
CA LEU A 18 1.89 -6.33 16.87
C LEU A 18 0.52 -5.74 17.23
N CYS A 19 0.36 -4.43 17.03
CA CYS A 19 -0.89 -3.75 17.34
C CYS A 19 -2.02 -4.15 16.37
N SER A 20 -1.74 -4.28 15.07
CA SER A 20 -2.73 -4.70 14.08
C SER A 20 -3.15 -6.15 14.28
N LEU A 21 -2.22 -7.06 14.61
CA LEU A 21 -2.53 -8.46 14.93
C LEU A 21 -3.48 -8.54 16.11
N ARG A 22 -3.19 -7.82 17.22
CA ARG A 22 -4.10 -7.76 18.37
C ARG A 22 -5.47 -7.21 17.98
N PHE A 23 -5.51 -6.17 17.16
CA PHE A 23 -6.75 -5.56 16.71
C PHE A 23 -7.58 -6.54 15.85
N PHE A 24 -6.95 -7.26 14.92
CA PHE A 24 -7.60 -8.29 14.12
C PHE A 24 -8.10 -9.45 14.98
N LEU A 25 -7.27 -9.99 15.87
CA LEU A 25 -7.65 -11.09 16.76
C LEU A 25 -8.88 -10.75 17.59
N ALA A 26 -8.93 -9.55 18.18
CA ALA A 26 -10.10 -9.12 18.93
C ALA A 26 -11.36 -9.06 18.05
N LYS A 27 -11.26 -8.53 16.82
CA LYS A 27 -12.39 -8.48 15.88
C LYS A 27 -12.84 -9.85 15.38
N CYS A 28 -11.90 -10.76 15.12
CA CYS A 28 -12.20 -12.15 14.76
C CYS A 28 -12.87 -12.92 15.90
N MET A 29 -12.52 -12.61 17.15
CA MET A 29 -13.14 -13.19 18.35
C MET A 29 -14.41 -12.45 18.79
N PHE A 30 -14.91 -11.49 18.01
CA PHE A 30 -16.07 -10.66 18.35
C PHE A 30 -15.93 -9.91 19.70
N ARG A 31 -14.70 -9.55 20.06
CA ARG A 31 -14.38 -8.82 21.30
C ARG A 31 -14.14 -7.34 21.02
N ASP A 32 -14.40 -6.53 22.03
CA ASP A 32 -14.01 -5.12 22.03
C ASP A 32 -12.49 -4.98 22.11
N VAL A 33 -12.00 -3.93 21.43
CA VAL A 33 -10.59 -3.57 21.42
C VAL A 33 -10.48 -2.06 21.45
N SER A 34 -9.64 -1.56 22.37
CA SER A 34 -9.39 -0.14 22.48
C SER A 34 -8.89 0.45 21.16
N ALA A 35 -9.40 1.62 20.79
CA ALA A 35 -8.93 2.40 19.65
C ALA A 35 -7.44 2.74 19.75
N PHE A 36 -6.85 2.67 20.94
CA PHE A 36 -5.40 2.78 21.14
C PHE A 36 -4.61 1.85 20.21
N TRP A 37 -5.01 0.58 20.07
CA TRP A 37 -4.29 -0.38 19.23
C TRP A 37 -4.35 -0.03 17.75
N TYR A 38 -5.48 0.53 17.30
CA TYR A 38 -5.63 1.05 15.94
C TYR A 38 -4.72 2.27 15.71
N LYS A 39 -4.76 3.25 16.64
CA LYS A 39 -3.93 4.47 16.55
C LYS A 39 -2.45 4.14 16.63
N ALA A 40 -2.04 3.25 17.54
CA ALA A 40 -0.67 2.77 17.68
C ALA A 40 -0.17 2.09 16.40
N SER A 41 -1.03 1.33 15.71
CA SER A 41 -0.70 0.75 14.41
C SER A 41 -0.38 1.82 13.37
N PHE A 42 -1.23 2.84 13.25
CA PHE A 42 -1.00 3.95 12.32
C PHE A 42 0.12 4.89 12.77
N THR A 43 0.41 5.02 14.07
CA THR A 43 1.62 5.70 14.55
C THR A 43 2.88 4.97 14.07
N GLY A 44 2.90 3.63 14.16
CA GLY A 44 3.96 2.81 13.57
C GLY A 44 4.11 3.05 12.06
N ALA A 45 2.99 3.09 11.33
CA ALA A 45 2.99 3.43 9.91
C ALA A 45 3.58 4.82 9.65
N LEU A 46 3.11 5.85 10.36
CA LEU A 46 3.56 7.23 10.20
C LEU A 46 5.06 7.37 10.42
N VAL A 47 5.61 6.72 11.45
CA VAL A 47 7.06 6.71 11.70
C VAL A 47 7.81 6.06 10.55
N SER A 48 7.43 4.85 10.14
CA SER A 48 8.12 4.13 9.07
C SER A 48 8.03 4.86 7.72
N TYR A 49 6.85 5.35 7.35
CA TYR A 49 6.65 6.04 6.09
C TYR A 49 7.30 7.43 6.08
N ALA A 50 7.32 8.18 7.20
CA ALA A 50 8.06 9.44 7.26
C ALA A 50 9.55 9.25 6.92
N ILE A 51 10.16 8.18 7.44
CA ILE A 51 11.56 7.82 7.18
C ILE A 51 11.78 7.47 5.70
N VAL A 52 10.88 6.69 5.09
CA VAL A 52 11.00 6.31 3.66
C VAL A 52 10.73 7.49 2.74
N CYS A 53 9.79 8.37 3.08
CA CYS A 53 9.54 9.63 2.36
C CYS A 53 10.77 10.52 2.37
N GLN A 54 11.39 10.74 3.54
CA GLN A 54 12.64 11.50 3.65
C GLN A 54 13.76 10.88 2.80
N LYS A 55 13.89 9.55 2.82
CA LYS A 55 14.90 8.84 2.03
C LYS A 55 14.68 8.99 0.52
N SER A 56 13.42 9.03 0.08
CA SER A 56 13.04 9.06 -1.35
C SER A 56 13.05 10.49 -1.92
N LEU A 57 12.74 11.49 -1.09
CA LEU A 57 12.53 12.88 -1.51
C LEU A 57 13.60 13.86 -1.02
N GLY A 58 14.43 13.45 -0.05
CA GLY A 58 15.38 14.34 0.60
C GLY A 58 14.70 15.40 1.48
N VAL A 59 15.40 16.52 1.69
CA VAL A 59 14.88 17.65 2.46
C VAL A 59 13.71 18.30 1.71
N PRO A 60 12.55 18.53 2.37
CA PRO A 60 11.43 19.23 1.75
C PRO A 60 11.83 20.59 1.19
N GLN A 61 11.43 20.86 -0.04
CA GLN A 61 11.65 22.14 -0.70
C GLN A 61 10.30 22.77 -1.05
N PRO A 62 10.04 24.04 -0.71
CA PRO A 62 8.76 24.70 -0.97
C PRO A 62 8.67 25.17 -2.44
N ASN A 63 8.83 24.24 -3.38
CA ASN A 63 8.71 24.51 -4.81
C ASN A 63 7.84 23.48 -5.52
N ALA A 64 7.28 23.87 -6.67
CA ALA A 64 6.34 23.04 -7.41
C ALA A 64 6.95 21.70 -7.88
N ALA A 65 8.24 21.68 -8.21
CA ALA A 65 8.93 20.47 -8.66
C ALA A 65 9.01 19.41 -7.55
N TRP A 66 9.37 19.83 -6.33
CA TRP A 66 9.42 18.95 -5.17
C TRP A 66 8.02 18.46 -4.78
N ILE A 67 7.03 19.35 -4.74
CA ILE A 67 5.64 19.00 -4.43
C ILE A 67 5.10 17.98 -5.44
N ARG A 68 5.36 18.19 -6.74
CA ARG A 68 4.94 17.25 -7.78
C ARG A 68 5.57 15.87 -7.59
N ARG A 69 6.87 15.80 -7.27
CA ARG A 69 7.54 14.54 -6.96
C ARG A 69 6.91 13.86 -5.75
N ALA A 70 6.67 14.60 -4.67
CA ALA A 70 6.05 14.06 -3.46
C ALA A 70 4.64 13.51 -3.74
N MET A 71 3.82 14.21 -4.53
CA MET A 71 2.47 13.76 -4.88
C MET A 71 2.43 12.49 -5.74
N LEU A 72 3.51 12.22 -6.49
CA LEU A 72 3.64 11.04 -7.34
C LEU A 72 4.37 9.87 -6.64
N ASP A 73 4.90 10.09 -5.43
CA ASP A 73 5.61 9.06 -4.66
C ASP A 73 4.61 8.20 -3.87
N GLU A 74 4.67 6.88 -4.04
CA GLU A 74 3.74 5.95 -3.38
C GLU A 74 3.87 5.96 -1.86
N ASN A 75 5.07 6.21 -1.32
CA ASN A 75 5.30 6.25 0.13
C ASN A 75 4.62 7.47 0.74
N VAL A 76 4.67 8.61 0.06
CA VAL A 76 3.94 9.82 0.49
C VAL A 76 2.45 9.57 0.48
N GLN A 77 1.93 8.89 -0.54
CA GLN A 77 0.49 8.60 -0.62
C GLN A 77 0.04 7.70 0.53
N TYR A 78 0.79 6.64 0.86
CA TYR A 78 0.52 5.82 2.03
C TYR A 78 0.76 6.56 3.35
N PHE A 79 1.70 7.51 3.41
CA PHE A 79 1.90 8.36 4.59
C PHE A 79 0.68 9.25 4.85
N LEU A 80 0.21 9.97 3.83
CA LEU A 80 -0.98 10.83 3.91
C LEU A 80 -2.23 10.02 4.24
N LEU A 81 -2.36 8.84 3.64
CA LEU A 81 -3.46 7.93 3.94
C LEU A 81 -3.38 7.39 5.38
N ALA A 82 -2.19 7.10 5.90
CA ALA A 82 -2.01 6.68 7.29
C ALA A 82 -2.40 7.80 8.26
N LEU A 83 -2.06 9.05 7.94
CA LEU A 83 -2.47 10.22 8.71
C LEU A 83 -3.99 10.40 8.73
N PHE A 84 -4.63 10.24 7.57
CA PHE A 84 -6.09 10.25 7.46
C PHE A 84 -6.73 9.16 8.32
N TRP A 85 -6.24 7.92 8.23
CA TRP A 85 -6.76 6.84 9.08
C TRP A 85 -6.50 7.10 10.56
N TRP A 86 -5.34 7.65 10.90
CA TRP A 86 -4.97 8.01 12.26
C TRP A 86 -5.85 9.10 12.85
N THR A 87 -6.46 10.01 12.08
CA THR A 87 -7.41 11.02 12.61
C THR A 87 -8.87 10.58 12.52
N SER A 88 -9.20 9.67 11.60
CA SER A 88 -10.57 9.20 11.36
C SER A 88 -11.12 8.21 12.40
N ARG A 89 -12.43 7.91 12.28
CA ARG A 89 -13.07 6.78 12.97
C ARG A 89 -12.46 5.46 12.46
N PRO A 90 -12.18 4.47 13.32
CA PRO A 90 -11.52 3.23 12.91
C PRO A 90 -12.27 2.46 11.81
N VAL A 91 -11.54 2.14 10.74
CA VAL A 91 -11.98 1.21 9.68
C VAL A 91 -11.04 0.02 9.72
N THR A 92 -11.47 -1.11 10.30
CA THR A 92 -10.60 -2.28 10.56
C THR A 92 -9.83 -2.73 9.33
N LEU A 93 -10.50 -2.79 8.17
CA LEU A 93 -9.88 -3.20 6.91
C LEU A 93 -8.74 -2.28 6.46
N ALA A 94 -8.73 -1.01 6.87
CA ALA A 94 -7.65 -0.07 6.53
C ALA A 94 -6.29 -0.49 7.10
N LEU A 95 -6.26 -1.30 8.17
CA LEU A 95 -5.01 -1.83 8.73
C LEU A 95 -4.37 -2.90 7.83
N LEU A 96 -5.16 -3.63 7.03
CA LEU A 96 -4.69 -4.85 6.38
C LEU A 96 -3.60 -4.58 5.32
N PRO A 97 -3.71 -3.57 4.43
CA PRO A 97 -2.62 -3.21 3.52
C PRO A 97 -1.31 -2.90 4.26
N TYR A 98 -1.39 -2.06 5.31
CA TYR A 98 -0.23 -1.65 6.09
C TYR A 98 0.39 -2.82 6.88
N ALA A 99 -0.43 -3.72 7.42
CA ALA A 99 0.04 -4.92 8.10
C ALA A 99 0.77 -5.85 7.13
N ILE A 100 0.27 -6.03 5.91
CA ILE A 100 0.95 -6.80 4.88
C ILE A 100 2.29 -6.15 4.53
N PHE A 101 2.34 -4.86 4.19
CA PHE A 101 3.62 -4.19 3.90
C PHE A 101 4.60 -4.29 5.06
N SER A 102 4.13 -4.08 6.28
CA SER A 102 4.97 -4.14 7.48
C SER A 102 5.49 -5.55 7.73
N LEU A 103 4.73 -6.59 7.41
CA LEU A 103 5.19 -7.98 7.50
C LEU A 103 6.40 -8.20 6.59
N PHE A 104 6.29 -7.81 5.32
CA PHE A 104 7.38 -7.97 4.36
C PHE A 104 8.63 -7.14 4.74
N HIS A 105 8.42 -5.92 5.25
CA HIS A 105 9.51 -5.08 5.75
C HIS A 105 10.18 -5.66 7.00
N ALA A 106 9.40 -6.11 7.98
CA ALA A 106 9.90 -6.75 9.18
C ALA A 106 10.67 -8.03 8.86
N LEU A 107 10.13 -8.93 8.01
CA LEU A 107 10.83 -10.15 7.59
C LEU A 107 12.13 -9.84 6.84
N THR A 108 12.11 -8.81 5.98
CA THR A 108 13.32 -8.37 5.28
C THR A 108 14.37 -7.85 6.26
N PHE A 109 13.97 -6.99 7.20
CA PHE A 109 14.85 -6.46 8.25
C PHE A 109 15.42 -7.57 9.13
N THR A 110 14.57 -8.50 9.58
CA THR A 110 15.00 -9.67 10.33
C THR A 110 16.06 -10.46 9.57
N ARG A 111 15.84 -10.70 8.26
CA ARG A 111 16.78 -11.44 7.42
C ARG A 111 18.11 -10.71 7.22
N THR A 112 18.08 -9.42 6.92
CA THR A 112 19.27 -8.68 6.46
C THR A 112 20.04 -8.00 7.58
N THR A 113 19.39 -7.73 8.71
CA THR A 113 19.98 -6.94 9.81
C THR A 113 20.08 -7.74 11.09
N LEU A 114 19.03 -8.43 11.50
CA LEU A 114 19.01 -9.13 12.79
C LEU A 114 19.73 -10.49 12.70
N MET A 115 19.32 -11.37 11.79
CA MET A 115 19.90 -12.71 11.64
C MET A 115 21.43 -12.74 11.56
N PRO A 116 22.11 -11.88 10.77
CA PRO A 116 23.58 -11.90 10.71
C PRO A 116 24.30 -11.52 12.01
N GLN A 117 23.61 -10.93 12.99
CA GLN A 117 24.21 -10.55 14.29
C GLN A 117 24.38 -11.74 15.23
N PHE A 118 23.63 -12.83 14.99
CA PHE A 118 23.59 -13.98 15.89
C PHE A 118 23.56 -15.33 15.19
N LEU A 119 23.51 -15.36 13.85
CA LEU A 119 23.67 -16.57 13.06
C LEU A 119 25.00 -16.55 12.30
N PRO A 120 25.81 -17.63 12.36
CA PRO A 120 27.05 -17.69 11.62
C PRO A 120 26.78 -17.68 10.10
N PRO A 121 27.63 -17.02 9.29
CA PRO A 121 27.51 -17.11 7.85
C PRO A 121 27.85 -18.53 7.36
N GLY A 122 27.29 -18.90 6.20
CA GLY A 122 27.65 -20.13 5.52
C GLY A 122 29.01 -20.03 4.82
N PRO A 123 29.60 -21.17 4.41
CA PRO A 123 30.86 -21.16 3.69
C PRO A 123 30.75 -20.37 2.37
N PRO A 124 31.84 -19.74 1.91
CA PRO A 124 31.90 -19.11 0.59
C PRO A 124 31.60 -20.12 -0.52
N ALA A 125 30.93 -19.68 -1.58
CA ALA A 125 30.62 -20.55 -2.73
C ALA A 125 31.87 -20.87 -3.57
N GLN A 126 32.88 -20.00 -3.51
CA GLN A 126 34.15 -20.09 -4.24
C GLN A 126 35.27 -19.52 -3.35
N GLN A 127 36.50 -19.94 -3.61
CA GLN A 127 37.67 -19.43 -2.88
C GLN A 127 37.81 -17.91 -3.13
N GLY A 128 37.91 -17.12 -2.06
CA GLY A 128 37.94 -15.64 -2.14
C GLY A 128 36.56 -14.96 -2.26
N ALA A 129 35.46 -15.71 -2.37
CA ALA A 129 34.12 -15.14 -2.41
C ALA A 129 33.61 -14.74 -1.01
N ALA A 130 32.60 -13.87 -0.98
CA ALA A 130 31.91 -13.53 0.26
C ALA A 130 31.21 -14.76 0.86
N PRO A 131 31.12 -14.85 2.21
CA PRO A 131 30.36 -15.90 2.88
C PRO A 131 28.90 -15.92 2.43
N THR A 132 28.31 -17.10 2.35
CA THR A 132 26.91 -17.25 1.96
C THR A 132 25.97 -16.93 3.13
N PRO A 133 24.72 -16.48 2.87
CA PRO A 133 23.75 -16.29 3.94
C PRO A 133 23.44 -17.60 4.69
N HIS A 134 23.24 -17.52 6.00
CA HIS A 134 22.83 -18.67 6.82
C HIS A 134 21.57 -19.36 6.22
N PRO A 135 21.43 -20.69 6.28
CA PRO A 135 20.31 -21.42 5.68
C PRO A 135 18.92 -20.90 6.08
N LEU A 136 18.74 -20.43 7.33
CA LEU A 136 17.48 -19.81 7.78
C LEU A 136 17.17 -18.50 7.05
N ALA A 137 18.18 -17.65 6.81
CA ALA A 137 18.02 -16.42 6.04
C ALA A 137 17.64 -16.72 4.58
N LYS A 138 18.23 -17.77 3.99
CA LYS A 138 17.87 -18.26 2.65
C LYS A 138 16.44 -18.79 2.60
N LYS A 139 16.02 -19.63 3.55
CA LYS A 139 14.63 -20.13 3.65
C LYS A 139 13.63 -18.97 3.77
N LEU A 140 13.92 -17.98 4.61
CA LEU A 140 13.07 -16.81 4.78
C LEU A 140 12.99 -15.98 3.48
N GLN A 141 14.10 -15.80 2.76
CA GLN A 141 14.09 -15.13 1.46
C GLN A 141 13.22 -15.85 0.44
N VAL A 142 13.30 -17.18 0.36
CA VAL A 142 12.49 -17.98 -0.56
C VAL A 142 11.02 -17.82 -0.22
N TRP A 143 10.65 -17.92 1.06
CA TRP A 143 9.28 -17.72 1.51
C TRP A 143 8.76 -16.32 1.15
N VAL A 144 9.54 -15.26 1.43
CA VAL A 144 9.17 -13.88 1.07
C VAL A 144 8.91 -13.77 -0.43
N LYS A 145 9.81 -14.28 -1.28
CA LYS A 145 9.63 -14.23 -2.74
C LYS A 145 8.38 -14.99 -3.20
N ALA A 146 8.15 -16.19 -2.67
CA ALA A 146 7.03 -17.04 -3.04
C ALA A 146 5.66 -16.44 -2.67
N ASN A 147 5.61 -15.60 -1.63
CA ASN A 147 4.35 -15.05 -1.12
C ASN A 147 4.11 -13.59 -1.51
N TYR A 148 5.11 -12.87 -2.02
CA TYR A 148 5.02 -11.44 -2.29
C TYR A 148 3.89 -11.09 -3.26
N ASP A 149 3.83 -11.70 -4.44
CA ASP A 149 2.82 -11.38 -5.45
C ASP A 149 1.39 -11.67 -4.96
N ASN A 150 1.20 -12.78 -4.24
CA ASN A 150 -0.10 -13.11 -3.66
C ASN A 150 -0.51 -12.10 -2.59
N ALA A 151 0.43 -11.66 -1.75
CA ALA A 151 0.19 -10.62 -0.77
C ALA A 151 -0.14 -9.28 -1.44
N MET A 152 0.54 -8.91 -2.52
CA MET A 152 0.25 -7.66 -3.25
C MET A 152 -1.13 -7.70 -3.94
N ARG A 153 -1.56 -8.85 -4.45
CA ARG A 153 -2.94 -9.04 -4.92
C ARG A 153 -3.94 -8.87 -3.78
N ALA A 154 -3.68 -9.49 -2.62
CA ALA A 154 -4.53 -9.36 -1.45
C ALA A 154 -4.66 -7.89 -1.00
N VAL A 155 -3.57 -7.12 -1.01
CA VAL A 155 -3.59 -5.67 -0.78
C VAL A 155 -4.49 -4.99 -1.79
N ALA A 156 -4.28 -5.20 -3.09
CA ALA A 156 -5.05 -4.54 -4.14
C ALA A 156 -6.56 -4.79 -4.04
N PHE A 157 -6.98 -6.05 -3.82
CA PHE A 157 -8.40 -6.35 -3.60
C PHE A 157 -8.93 -5.74 -2.31
N THR A 158 -8.15 -5.77 -1.23
CA THR A 158 -8.53 -5.13 0.04
C THR A 158 -8.76 -3.64 -0.14
N GLU A 159 -7.92 -2.96 -0.91
CA GLU A 159 -8.08 -1.53 -1.21
C GLU A 159 -9.42 -1.25 -1.93
N LEU A 160 -9.83 -2.10 -2.88
CA LEU A 160 -11.15 -1.98 -3.50
C LEU A 160 -12.30 -2.21 -2.51
N VAL A 161 -12.15 -3.17 -1.59
CA VAL A 161 -13.15 -3.42 -0.54
C VAL A 161 -13.23 -2.25 0.44
N ILE A 162 -12.11 -1.62 0.79
CA ILE A 162 -12.09 -0.41 1.63
C ILE A 162 -12.88 0.70 0.94
N MET A 163 -12.71 0.89 -0.38
CA MET A 163 -13.50 1.86 -1.15
C MET A 163 -15.00 1.61 -1.02
N ALA A 164 -15.44 0.37 -1.28
CA ALA A 164 -16.85 0.01 -1.09
C ALA A 164 -17.32 0.29 0.35
N ARG A 165 -16.53 -0.07 1.35
CA ARG A 165 -16.84 0.17 2.76
C ARG A 165 -16.93 1.66 3.10
N VAL A 166 -16.05 2.52 2.59
CA VAL A 166 -16.15 3.96 2.88
C VAL A 166 -17.34 4.59 2.19
N VAL A 167 -17.68 4.17 0.97
CA VAL A 167 -18.89 4.63 0.27
C VAL A 167 -20.15 4.26 1.06
N VAL A 168 -20.30 2.99 1.44
CA VAL A 168 -21.44 2.54 2.27
C VAL A 168 -21.48 3.28 3.60
N GLY A 169 -20.33 3.48 4.24
CA GLY A 169 -20.24 4.22 5.50
C GLY A 169 -20.66 5.68 5.36
N ALA A 170 -20.36 6.33 4.23
CA ALA A 170 -20.73 7.71 3.97
C ALA A 170 -22.24 7.81 3.68
N LEU A 171 -22.79 6.94 2.83
CA LEU A 171 -24.22 6.88 2.53
C LEU A 171 -25.08 6.58 3.76
N THR A 172 -24.54 5.84 4.73
CA THR A 172 -25.21 5.53 6.01
C THR A 172 -24.86 6.53 7.12
N PHE A 173 -24.13 7.62 6.82
CA PHE A 173 -23.68 8.64 7.77
C PHE A 173 -22.89 8.10 8.97
N ARG A 174 -22.27 6.92 8.84
CA ARG A 174 -21.46 6.28 9.88
C ARG A 174 -20.00 6.76 9.89
N ILE A 175 -19.52 7.29 8.77
CA ILE A 175 -18.20 7.92 8.64
C ILE A 175 -18.33 9.28 7.93
N SER A 176 -17.25 10.08 7.91
CA SER A 176 -17.24 11.37 7.23
C SER A 176 -17.52 11.23 5.73
N LEU A 177 -18.33 12.14 5.18
CA LEU A 177 -18.66 12.21 3.75
C LEU A 177 -17.45 12.50 2.85
N ILE A 178 -16.36 13.05 3.40
CA ILE A 178 -15.12 13.29 2.65
C ILE A 178 -14.28 12.01 2.47
N SER A 179 -14.52 10.96 3.27
CA SER A 179 -13.71 9.73 3.27
C SER A 179 -13.64 9.05 1.90
N PRO A 180 -14.77 8.86 1.17
CA PRO A 180 -14.73 8.29 -0.18
C PRO A 180 -13.94 9.15 -1.18
N VAL A 181 -13.97 10.48 -1.05
CA VAL A 181 -13.26 11.39 -1.96
C VAL A 181 -11.75 11.28 -1.77
N ILE A 182 -11.28 11.29 -0.52
CA ILE A 182 -9.86 11.10 -0.18
C ILE A 182 -9.40 9.72 -0.65
N TYR A 183 -10.18 8.68 -0.36
CA TYR A 183 -9.83 7.32 -0.71
C TYR A 183 -9.88 7.06 -2.23
N ALA A 184 -10.75 7.76 -2.98
CA ALA A 184 -10.81 7.69 -4.44
C ALA A 184 -9.55 8.26 -5.07
N HIS A 185 -9.03 9.38 -4.55
CA HIS A 185 -7.77 9.94 -5.01
C HIS A 185 -6.60 8.99 -4.76
N PHE A 186 -6.54 8.40 -3.56
CA PHE A 186 -5.56 7.35 -3.25
C PHE A 186 -5.66 6.17 -4.25
N LEU A 187 -6.85 5.60 -4.47
CA LEU A 187 -7.02 4.49 -5.41
C LEU A 187 -6.68 4.86 -6.86
N ARG A 188 -6.95 6.09 -7.28
CA ARG A 188 -6.54 6.58 -8.59
C ARG A 188 -5.02 6.64 -8.72
N GLN A 189 -4.30 7.07 -7.69
CA GLN A 189 -2.84 7.05 -7.72
C GLN A 189 -2.32 5.60 -7.78
N ARG A 190 -2.92 4.70 -6.99
CA ARG A 190 -2.61 3.26 -7.02
C ARG A 190 -2.85 2.65 -8.41
N TRP A 191 -3.88 3.06 -9.13
CA TRP A 191 -4.13 2.61 -10.51
C TRP A 191 -2.93 2.87 -11.43
N TYR A 192 -2.26 4.01 -11.29
CA TYR A 192 -1.08 4.31 -12.11
C TYR A 192 0.17 3.53 -11.67
N GLN A 193 0.38 3.38 -10.37
CA GLN A 193 1.63 2.83 -9.83
C GLN A 193 1.64 1.30 -9.69
N SER A 194 0.46 0.66 -9.55
CA SER A 194 0.36 -0.76 -9.19
C SER A 194 -0.30 -1.59 -10.28
N LYS A 195 0.46 -2.56 -10.83
CA LYS A 195 -0.10 -3.58 -11.74
C LYS A 195 -1.19 -4.41 -11.05
N PHE A 196 -1.00 -4.74 -9.78
CA PHE A 196 -1.94 -5.54 -9.00
C PHE A 196 -3.27 -4.82 -8.80
N THR A 197 -3.24 -3.49 -8.63
CA THR A 197 -4.45 -2.67 -8.54
C THR A 197 -5.20 -2.70 -9.87
N ARG A 198 -4.52 -2.54 -11.01
CA ARG A 198 -5.15 -2.65 -12.34
C ARG A 198 -5.76 -4.03 -12.58
N GLU A 199 -5.05 -5.11 -12.24
CA GLU A 199 -5.53 -6.49 -12.32
C GLU A 199 -6.77 -6.72 -11.43
N ALA A 200 -6.76 -6.20 -10.20
CA ALA A 200 -7.88 -6.31 -9.27
C ALA A 200 -9.12 -5.60 -9.81
N PHE A 201 -8.97 -4.37 -10.32
CA PHE A 201 -10.05 -3.64 -10.97
C PHE A 201 -10.59 -4.37 -12.20
N ALA A 202 -9.72 -4.90 -13.07
CA ALA A 202 -10.14 -5.68 -14.24
C ALA A 202 -10.93 -6.93 -13.83
N THR A 203 -10.47 -7.64 -12.79
CA THR A 203 -11.14 -8.83 -12.25
C THR A 203 -12.51 -8.49 -11.66
N VAL A 204 -12.58 -7.44 -10.83
CA VAL A 204 -13.85 -6.98 -10.23
C VAL A 204 -14.81 -6.51 -11.33
N HIS A 205 -14.31 -5.78 -12.32
CA HIS A 205 -15.10 -5.30 -13.45
C HIS A 205 -15.72 -6.45 -14.24
N ALA A 206 -14.92 -7.45 -14.63
CA ALA A 206 -15.40 -8.62 -15.35
C ALA A 206 -16.44 -9.40 -14.54
N ARG A 207 -16.25 -9.57 -13.23
CA ARG A 207 -17.20 -10.27 -12.35
C ARG A 207 -18.53 -9.52 -12.22
N ILE A 208 -18.49 -8.18 -12.10
CA ILE A 208 -19.72 -7.40 -12.03
C ILE A 208 -20.46 -7.45 -13.36
N LEU A 209 -19.77 -7.31 -14.50
CA LEU A 209 -20.38 -7.44 -15.83
C LEU A 209 -21.04 -8.80 -16.02
N ALA A 210 -20.35 -9.90 -15.67
CA ALA A 210 -20.91 -11.24 -15.75
C ALA A 210 -22.19 -11.38 -14.89
N PHE A 211 -22.21 -10.75 -13.71
CA PHE A 211 -23.37 -10.76 -12.84
C PHE A 211 -24.54 -9.93 -13.40
N VAL A 212 -24.32 -8.66 -13.77
CA VAL A 212 -25.40 -7.75 -14.20
C VAL A 212 -26.00 -8.13 -15.55
N ASN A 213 -25.24 -8.84 -16.39
CA ASN A 213 -25.71 -9.34 -17.69
C ASN A 213 -26.22 -10.79 -17.62
N SER A 214 -26.27 -11.42 -16.43
CA SER A 214 -26.79 -12.79 -16.29
C SER A 214 -28.31 -12.84 -16.51
N PRO A 215 -28.85 -13.99 -16.99
CA PRO A 215 -30.29 -14.14 -17.20
C PRO A 215 -31.11 -13.81 -15.94
N GLY A 216 -32.25 -13.14 -16.13
CA GLY A 216 -33.17 -12.77 -15.04
C GLY A 216 -32.78 -11.52 -14.24
N LYS A 217 -31.72 -10.79 -14.63
CA LYS A 217 -31.37 -9.49 -14.03
C LYS A 217 -32.08 -8.32 -14.72
N PRO A 218 -32.59 -7.32 -13.97
CA PRO A 218 -33.15 -6.11 -14.56
C PRO A 218 -32.12 -5.33 -15.39
N PRO A 219 -32.44 -4.87 -16.61
CA PRO A 219 -31.51 -4.11 -17.46
C PRO A 219 -30.93 -2.85 -16.81
N VAL A 220 -31.69 -2.25 -15.88
CA VAL A 220 -31.25 -1.07 -15.11
C VAL A 220 -29.96 -1.33 -14.33
N LEU A 221 -29.70 -2.56 -13.88
CA LEU A 221 -28.47 -2.89 -13.14
C LEU A 221 -27.23 -2.73 -14.03
N ALA A 222 -27.30 -3.23 -15.27
CA ALA A 222 -26.21 -3.08 -16.23
C ALA A 222 -26.03 -1.62 -16.65
N GLN A 223 -27.13 -0.89 -16.85
CA GLN A 223 -27.08 0.55 -17.20
C GLN A 223 -26.41 1.38 -16.11
N VAL A 224 -26.83 1.23 -14.84
CA VAL A 224 -26.25 1.94 -13.70
C VAL A 224 -24.77 1.58 -13.53
N TYR A 225 -24.44 0.29 -13.64
CA TYR A 225 -23.05 -0.14 -13.54
C TYR A 225 -22.17 0.46 -14.64
N ASN A 226 -22.61 0.43 -15.89
CA ASN A 226 -21.85 0.97 -17.02
C ASN A 226 -21.63 2.48 -16.88
N GLN A 227 -22.62 3.23 -16.38
CA GLN A 227 -22.46 4.65 -16.08
C GLN A 227 -21.41 4.87 -14.98
N ALA A 228 -21.49 4.14 -13.87
CA ALA A 228 -20.52 4.24 -12.78
C ALA A 228 -19.10 3.88 -13.23
N ALA A 229 -18.95 2.79 -14.00
CA ALA A 229 -17.68 2.36 -14.57
C ALA A 229 -17.12 3.39 -15.55
N GLY A 230 -17.96 4.03 -16.36
CA GLY A 230 -17.58 5.12 -17.25
C GLY A 230 -17.06 6.34 -16.50
N LEU A 231 -17.73 6.75 -15.41
CA LEU A 231 -17.28 7.84 -14.55
C LEU A 231 -15.94 7.52 -13.87
N ALA A 232 -15.81 6.30 -13.31
CA ALA A 232 -14.57 5.85 -12.70
C ALA A 232 -13.41 5.83 -13.71
N SER A 233 -13.66 5.38 -14.95
CA SER A 233 -12.67 5.35 -16.03
C SER A 233 -12.23 6.75 -16.44
N ARG A 234 -13.15 7.71 -16.55
CA ARG A 234 -12.83 9.12 -16.83
C ARG A 234 -12.02 9.75 -15.71
N PHE A 235 -12.41 9.50 -14.46
CA PHE A 235 -11.67 9.96 -13.29
C PHE A 235 -10.25 9.40 -13.27
N ALA A 236 -10.09 8.09 -13.50
CA ALA A 236 -8.79 7.44 -13.59
C ALA A 236 -7.97 7.85 -14.82
N GLY A 237 -8.61 8.22 -15.94
CA GLY A 237 -7.96 8.62 -17.19
C GLY A 237 -7.52 10.09 -17.22
N SER A 238 -8.10 10.96 -16.39
CA SER A 238 -7.62 12.35 -16.28
C SER A 238 -6.18 12.35 -15.74
N SER A 239 -5.22 12.92 -16.46
CA SER A 239 -3.81 12.92 -16.07
C SER A 239 -3.53 14.01 -15.02
N LEU A 240 -2.89 13.67 -13.89
CA LEU A 240 -2.34 14.65 -12.91
C LEU A 240 -1.00 15.26 -13.38
N GLY A 241 -0.82 15.45 -14.68
CA GLY A 241 0.39 16.01 -15.24
C GLY A 241 0.61 15.66 -16.70
N ALA A 242 -0.15 16.28 -17.59
CA ALA A 242 0.35 16.53 -18.94
C ALA A 242 1.35 17.69 -18.84
N PRO A 243 2.63 17.52 -19.24
CA PRO A 243 3.38 18.66 -19.70
C PRO A 243 2.72 19.13 -20.99
N ASN A 244 2.19 20.35 -21.01
CA ASN A 244 2.13 21.10 -22.26
C ASN A 244 3.56 21.16 -22.81
N GLY A 245 3.80 20.55 -23.97
CA GLY A 245 5.10 20.64 -24.64
C GLY A 245 5.59 19.35 -25.28
N ALA A 246 4.76 18.66 -26.07
CA ALA A 246 5.29 17.87 -27.18
C ALA A 246 5.48 18.80 -28.38
N ALA A 247 6.41 19.75 -28.25
CA ALA A 247 7.02 20.39 -29.40
C ALA A 247 8.13 19.43 -29.86
N ALA A 248 7.93 18.88 -31.05
CA ALA A 248 8.92 18.13 -31.80
C ALA A 248 10.22 18.95 -31.94
N GLY A 249 11.38 18.31 -31.80
CA GLY A 249 12.65 18.99 -32.08
C GLY A 249 13.89 18.29 -31.56
N ALA A 250 14.26 17.20 -32.21
CA ALA A 250 15.62 16.77 -32.53
C ALA A 250 16.82 17.17 -31.63
N GLY A 251 17.53 16.14 -31.19
CA GLY A 251 19.00 16.10 -31.29
C GLY A 251 19.79 16.53 -30.06
N ALA A 252 20.43 15.58 -29.39
CA ALA A 252 21.89 15.40 -29.47
C ALA A 252 22.38 14.43 -28.40
N ARG A 253 23.22 13.49 -28.86
CA ARG A 253 24.09 12.60 -28.08
C ARG A 253 24.91 13.36 -27.03
N ARG A 254 25.31 12.69 -25.95
CA ARG A 254 26.69 12.18 -25.71
C ARG A 254 26.90 11.69 -24.27
N GLN A 255 27.66 10.59 -24.21
CA GLN A 255 28.61 10.10 -23.19
C GLN A 255 28.09 9.76 -21.80
#